data_AF-A0A1H4NZF1-F1
#
_entry.id   AF-A0A1H4NZF1-F1
#
_cell.length_a   1.000
_cell.length_b   1.000
_cell.length_c   1.000
_cell.angle_alpha   90.00
_cell.angle_beta   90.00
_cell.angle_gamma   90.00
#
_symmetry.space_group_name_H-M   'P 1'
#
loop_
_entity.id
_entity.type
_entity.pdbx_description
1 polymer ?
#
loop_
_entity_poly.entity_id
_entity_poly.type
_entity_poly.pdbx_seq_one_letter_code
_entity_poly.pdbx_strand_id
1 'polypeptide(L)'
;MTFTRRDGLKFLVASAVAASSGPALAQSKTTRLILLGTGGGPTPLPTRNQPASVLLVNNEPYVIDAGNAVGRQLELAGVGLQRVAKIFITHHHDDHNADLGTLMGLAWSNGRSQPIDAYGPPGTKDMIEAYKVYFSPNATVRMKYDGRNADPAKLFTGHDVTPGAIYADKNVKVTAAENTHYPDHGHDGAQHHFSLSYRFETPDKVVVFSGDTAMSDELVALAKGADILVHEIIHEERTRELFTKKFAEQGRSPEEAQRVLKAVLAIHTSVEQVGKIAAAAGVKTVVLNHFVPGFDPTMTDEMWADGVRKNFPGKVIVGRDLMEVD
;
A
#
# COMPACT_ATOMS: atom_id res chain seq x y z
N MET A 1 -19.59 24.04 -36.83
CA MET A 1 -19.87 22.61 -36.59
C MET A 1 -20.67 22.49 -35.31
N THR A 2 -21.97 22.30 -35.46
CA THR A 2 -22.94 22.15 -34.37
C THR A 2 -23.32 20.68 -34.26
N PHE A 3 -22.91 20.01 -33.18
CA PHE A 3 -23.34 18.64 -32.89
C PHE A 3 -24.61 18.66 -32.04
N THR A 4 -25.71 18.13 -32.59
CA THR A 4 -26.99 17.97 -31.89
C THR A 4 -27.10 16.57 -31.29
N ARG A 5 -27.60 16.53 -30.05
CA ARG A 5 -27.99 15.32 -29.31
C ARG A 5 -29.22 14.68 -29.97
N ARG A 6 -29.07 13.50 -30.56
CA ARG A 6 -30.14 12.52 -30.74
C ARG A 6 -29.53 11.24 -31.29
N ASP A 7 -29.52 10.20 -30.46
CA ASP A 7 -29.70 8.78 -30.80
C ASP A 7 -29.25 7.95 -29.60
N GLY A 8 -30.05 8.05 -28.53
CA GLY A 8 -29.91 7.22 -27.34
C GLY A 8 -31.26 6.62 -27.04
N LEU A 9 -31.65 5.58 -27.76
CA LEU A 9 -32.68 4.66 -27.28
C LEU A 9 -32.61 3.31 -27.99
N LYS A 10 -32.67 2.26 -27.16
CA LYS A 10 -33.06 0.86 -27.42
C LYS A 10 -31.89 -0.12 -27.41
N PHE A 11 -31.66 -0.72 -26.24
CA PHE A 11 -31.69 -2.18 -26.05
C PHE A 11 -31.86 -2.47 -24.54
N LEU A 12 -33.11 -2.66 -24.12
CA LEU A 12 -33.45 -3.28 -22.84
C LEU A 12 -33.87 -4.71 -23.18
N VAL A 13 -32.96 -5.67 -23.00
CA VAL A 13 -33.31 -7.08 -22.95
C VAL A 13 -33.36 -7.46 -21.47
N ALA A 14 -34.58 -7.71 -20.99
CA ALA A 14 -34.82 -8.28 -19.68
C ALA A 14 -34.41 -9.76 -19.70
N SER A 15 -33.35 -10.10 -18.99
CA SER A 15 -33.03 -11.49 -18.67
C SER A 15 -33.51 -11.77 -17.25
N ALA A 16 -34.53 -12.59 -17.12
CA ALA A 16 -35.04 -13.10 -15.86
C ALA A 16 -33.94 -13.96 -15.20
N VAL A 17 -33.51 -13.57 -13.99
CA VAL A 17 -32.58 -14.35 -13.18
C VAL A 17 -33.37 -15.41 -12.44
N ALA A 18 -33.26 -16.65 -12.90
CA ALA A 18 -33.63 -17.82 -12.10
C ALA A 18 -32.59 -17.95 -10.97
N ALA A 19 -33.04 -17.81 -9.73
CA ALA A 19 -32.20 -18.05 -8.56
C ALA A 19 -31.95 -19.56 -8.43
N SER A 20 -30.80 -20.03 -8.92
CA SER A 20 -30.28 -21.35 -8.58
C SER A 20 -29.55 -21.26 -7.25
N SER A 21 -30.13 -21.86 -6.21
CA SER A 21 -29.44 -22.14 -4.96
C SER A 21 -28.38 -23.23 -5.23
N GLY A 22 -27.18 -22.79 -5.61
CA GLY A 22 -26.00 -23.66 -5.69
C GLY A 22 -25.65 -24.23 -4.31
N PRO A 23 -24.97 -25.39 -4.26
CA PRO A 23 -24.57 -26.02 -3.01
C PRO A 23 -23.68 -25.06 -2.23
N ALA A 24 -23.89 -24.97 -0.91
CA ALA A 24 -23.05 -24.19 -0.02
C ALA A 24 -21.60 -24.69 -0.16
N LEU A 25 -20.76 -23.89 -0.81
CA LEU A 25 -19.33 -24.13 -0.92
C LEU A 25 -18.78 -24.20 0.52
N ALA A 26 -18.18 -25.34 0.86
CA ALA A 26 -17.35 -25.45 2.05
C ALA A 26 -16.39 -24.26 2.10
N GLN A 27 -16.31 -23.60 3.25
CA GLN A 27 -15.60 -22.34 3.45
C GLN A 27 -14.12 -22.50 3.07
N SER A 28 -13.78 -22.10 1.84
CA SER A 28 -12.41 -22.15 1.34
C SER A 28 -11.60 -21.10 2.10
N LYS A 29 -10.66 -21.57 2.92
CA LYS A 29 -9.59 -20.74 3.53
C LYS A 29 -8.80 -20.09 2.40
N THR A 30 -8.89 -18.78 2.18
CA THR A 30 -8.22 -18.15 1.03
C THR A 30 -7.80 -16.71 1.32
N THR A 31 -7.05 -16.47 2.38
CA THR A 31 -6.34 -15.18 2.46
C THR A 31 -5.30 -15.11 1.34
N ARG A 32 -5.47 -14.16 0.41
CA ARG A 32 -4.58 -13.94 -0.75
C ARG A 32 -3.94 -12.56 -0.65
N LEU A 33 -2.63 -12.48 -0.83
CA LEU A 33 -1.89 -11.22 -0.89
C LEU A 33 -1.51 -10.95 -2.35
N ILE A 34 -1.84 -9.78 -2.85
CA ILE A 34 -1.37 -9.31 -4.17
C ILE A 34 -0.57 -8.02 -3.96
N LEU A 35 0.67 -8.01 -4.42
CA LEU A 35 1.51 -6.82 -4.43
C LEU A 35 1.09 -5.95 -5.61
N LEU A 36 0.51 -4.78 -5.35
CA LEU A 36 0.02 -3.91 -6.43
C LEU A 36 1.15 -3.06 -6.99
N GLY A 37 2.03 -2.55 -6.14
CA GLY A 37 3.21 -1.80 -6.54
C GLY A 37 4.33 -2.02 -5.54
N THR A 38 5.56 -2.10 -6.05
CA THR A 38 6.73 -2.56 -5.30
C THR A 38 7.95 -1.64 -5.36
N GLY A 39 7.90 -0.54 -6.11
CA GLY A 39 9.02 0.39 -6.27
C GLY A 39 9.09 1.36 -5.10
N GLY A 40 10.26 1.50 -4.47
CA GLY A 40 10.48 2.57 -3.50
C GLY A 40 10.59 3.94 -4.17
N GLY A 41 9.95 4.94 -3.57
CA GLY A 41 9.83 6.28 -4.12
C GLY A 41 10.93 7.26 -3.70
N PRO A 42 10.65 8.59 -3.79
CA PRO A 42 9.39 9.18 -4.26
C PRO A 42 9.28 9.25 -5.80
N THR A 43 10.35 8.97 -6.55
CA THR A 43 10.34 9.09 -8.02
C THR A 43 9.53 7.94 -8.66
N PRO A 44 8.50 8.22 -9.49
CA PRO A 44 7.82 7.17 -10.27
C PRO A 44 8.79 6.43 -11.18
N LEU A 45 8.70 5.10 -11.21
CA LEU A 45 9.61 4.25 -11.98
C LEU A 45 8.88 3.64 -13.18
N PRO A 46 9.55 3.48 -14.34
CA PRO A 46 8.94 2.84 -15.50
C PRO A 46 8.70 1.33 -15.30
N THR A 47 9.39 0.71 -14.34
CA THR A 47 9.44 -0.75 -14.14
C THR A 47 8.63 -1.25 -12.94
N ARG A 48 8.32 -0.37 -11.98
CA ARG A 48 7.58 -0.69 -10.75
C ARG A 48 6.69 0.49 -10.35
N ASN A 49 5.44 0.23 -10.01
CA ASN A 49 4.56 1.21 -9.39
C ASN A 49 4.98 1.45 -7.93
N GLN A 50 4.55 2.58 -7.40
CA GLN A 50 4.79 2.94 -6.00
C GLN A 50 4.05 2.00 -5.03
N PRO A 51 4.46 1.94 -3.75
CA PRO A 51 4.00 0.93 -2.81
C PRO A 51 2.48 0.89 -2.66
N ALA A 52 1.92 -0.28 -2.93
CA ALA A 52 0.55 -0.63 -2.61
C ALA A 52 0.41 -2.16 -2.59
N SER A 53 -0.50 -2.67 -1.77
CA SER A 53 -0.85 -4.09 -1.71
C SER A 53 -2.35 -4.25 -1.46
N VAL A 54 -2.90 -5.40 -1.82
CA VAL A 54 -4.26 -5.77 -1.43
C VAL A 54 -4.26 -7.16 -0.80
N LEU A 55 -4.88 -7.25 0.37
CA LEU A 55 -5.21 -8.50 1.02
C LEU A 55 -6.67 -8.83 0.70
N LEU A 56 -6.93 -9.98 0.10
CA LEU A 56 -8.27 -10.51 -0.13
C LEU A 56 -8.55 -11.58 0.93
N VAL A 57 -9.49 -11.32 1.84
CA VAL A 57 -9.91 -12.28 2.87
C VAL A 57 -11.38 -12.59 2.67
N ASN A 58 -11.71 -13.86 2.40
CA ASN A 58 -13.06 -14.26 1.96
C ASN A 58 -13.55 -13.42 0.76
N ASN A 59 -12.62 -13.07 -0.14
CA ASN A 59 -12.84 -12.17 -1.28
C ASN A 59 -13.34 -10.76 -0.86
N GLU A 60 -13.00 -10.28 0.33
CA GLU A 60 -13.14 -8.87 0.73
C GLU A 60 -11.77 -8.17 0.62
N PRO A 61 -11.64 -7.03 -0.09
CA PRO A 61 -10.37 -6.35 -0.26
C PRO A 61 -10.05 -5.38 0.90
N TYR A 62 -8.84 -5.51 1.43
CA TYR A 62 -8.19 -4.58 2.35
C TYR A 62 -6.95 -4.04 1.63
N VAL A 63 -6.91 -2.74 1.36
CA VAL A 63 -5.81 -2.10 0.63
C VAL A 63 -4.80 -1.56 1.64
N ILE A 64 -3.51 -1.84 1.44
CA ILE A 64 -2.41 -1.36 2.26
C ILE A 64 -1.55 -0.46 1.38
N ASP A 65 -1.40 0.79 1.81
CA ASP A 65 -0.88 1.93 1.06
C ASP A 65 -1.64 2.20 -0.25
N ALA A 66 -1.49 3.43 -0.75
CA ALA A 66 -2.17 3.95 -1.93
C ALA A 66 -1.18 4.80 -2.75
N GLY A 67 -0.02 4.23 -3.04
CA GLY A 67 0.97 4.83 -3.94
C GLY A 67 0.42 5.08 -5.34
N ASN A 68 1.13 5.92 -6.10
CA ASN A 68 0.70 6.31 -7.44
C ASN A 68 0.37 5.10 -8.33
N ALA A 69 -0.75 5.23 -9.04
CA ALA A 69 -1.35 4.24 -9.93
C ALA A 69 -1.99 3.02 -9.24
N VAL A 70 -2.22 3.03 -7.92
CA VAL A 70 -2.90 1.93 -7.19
C VAL A 70 -4.24 1.53 -7.83
N GLY A 71 -5.03 2.51 -8.30
CA GLY A 71 -6.32 2.23 -8.94
C GLY A 71 -6.17 1.41 -10.24
N ARG A 72 -5.15 1.70 -11.04
CA ARG A 72 -4.84 0.92 -12.25
C ARG A 72 -4.37 -0.48 -11.89
N GLN A 73 -3.53 -0.61 -10.86
CA GLN A 73 -3.01 -1.90 -10.42
C GLN A 73 -4.09 -2.81 -9.85
N LEU A 74 -5.08 -2.27 -9.13
CA LEU A 74 -6.25 -3.02 -8.66
C LEU A 74 -7.06 -3.62 -9.82
N GLU A 75 -7.32 -2.84 -10.88
CA GLU A 75 -8.01 -3.33 -12.07
C GLU A 75 -7.21 -4.43 -12.80
N LEU A 76 -5.89 -4.26 -12.94
CA LEU A 76 -5.02 -5.30 -13.52
C LEU A 76 -4.98 -6.58 -12.67
N ALA A 77 -5.11 -6.46 -11.35
CA ALA A 77 -5.23 -7.58 -10.43
C ALA A 77 -6.65 -8.21 -10.41
N GLY A 78 -7.60 -7.69 -11.19
CA GLY A 78 -8.98 -8.18 -11.21
C GLY A 78 -9.82 -7.79 -9.97
N VAL A 79 -9.37 -6.78 -9.21
CA VAL A 79 -10.09 -6.25 -8.04
C VAL A 79 -10.81 -4.97 -8.45
N GLY A 80 -12.09 -5.09 -8.80
CA GLY A 80 -12.90 -3.96 -9.22
C GLY A 80 -12.96 -2.82 -8.19
N LEU A 81 -12.72 -1.59 -8.63
CA LEU A 81 -12.57 -0.40 -7.77
C LEU A 81 -13.75 -0.13 -6.84
N GLN A 82 -14.98 -0.46 -7.24
CA GLN A 82 -16.18 -0.30 -6.42
C GLN A 82 -16.15 -1.13 -5.12
N ARG A 83 -15.30 -2.15 -5.06
CA ARG A 83 -15.14 -3.03 -3.89
C ARG A 83 -14.24 -2.42 -2.82
N VAL A 84 -13.44 -1.40 -3.14
CA VAL A 84 -12.53 -0.76 -2.18
C VAL A 84 -13.35 -0.12 -1.05
N ALA A 85 -13.15 -0.63 0.17
CA ALA A 85 -13.88 -0.23 1.36
C ALA A 85 -12.97 0.22 2.50
N LYS A 86 -11.82 -0.44 2.64
CA LYS A 86 -10.87 -0.26 3.75
C LYS A 86 -9.47 -0.06 3.18
N ILE A 87 -8.86 1.07 3.52
CA ILE A 87 -7.52 1.45 3.10
C ILE A 87 -6.70 1.71 4.37
N PHE A 88 -5.47 1.19 4.44
CA PHE A 88 -4.55 1.34 5.57
C PHE A 88 -3.26 1.98 5.06
N ILE A 89 -2.92 3.16 5.57
CA ILE A 89 -1.73 3.92 5.17
C ILE A 89 -0.68 3.78 6.26
N THR A 90 0.53 3.38 5.87
CA THR A 90 1.66 3.19 6.79
C THR A 90 2.21 4.51 7.28
N HIS A 91 2.47 5.45 6.36
CA HIS A 91 3.01 6.77 6.68
C HIS A 91 2.68 7.81 5.60
N HIS A 92 3.08 9.06 5.84
CA HIS A 92 2.65 10.20 5.04
C HIS A 92 3.60 10.63 3.92
N HIS A 93 4.55 9.78 3.53
CA HIS A 93 5.28 10.01 2.28
C HIS A 93 4.39 9.83 1.06
N ASP A 94 4.71 10.61 0.02
CA ASP A 94 3.92 10.75 -1.18
C ASP A 94 3.84 9.43 -1.96
N ASP A 95 4.90 8.64 -2.00
CA ASP A 95 4.86 7.33 -2.64
C ASP A 95 3.95 6.31 -1.96
N HIS A 96 3.55 6.50 -0.71
CA HIS A 96 2.61 5.61 -0.02
C HIS A 96 1.16 6.07 -0.07
N ASN A 97 0.88 7.33 -0.44
CA ASN A 97 -0.48 7.86 -0.36
C ASN A 97 -0.89 8.86 -1.45
N ALA A 98 -0.05 9.10 -2.47
CA ALA A 98 -0.34 10.05 -3.56
C ALA A 98 -1.72 9.84 -4.20
N ASP A 99 -2.17 8.59 -4.27
CA ASP A 99 -3.45 8.23 -4.88
C ASP A 99 -4.54 7.89 -3.83
N LEU A 100 -4.34 8.12 -2.53
CA LEU A 100 -5.32 7.77 -1.48
C LEU A 100 -6.71 8.35 -1.78
N GLY A 101 -6.81 9.67 -1.90
CA GLY A 101 -8.08 10.31 -2.23
C GLY A 101 -8.57 9.90 -3.61
N THR A 102 -7.68 9.90 -4.60
CA THR A 102 -7.98 9.50 -5.98
C THR A 102 -8.61 8.11 -6.06
N LEU A 103 -8.12 7.15 -5.29
CA LEU A 103 -8.66 5.79 -5.18
C LEU A 103 -10.09 5.79 -4.63
N MET A 104 -10.38 6.58 -3.59
CA MET A 104 -11.73 6.73 -3.05
C MET A 104 -12.68 7.35 -4.08
N GLY A 105 -12.23 8.40 -4.77
CA GLY A 105 -12.97 9.06 -5.85
C GLY A 105 -13.26 8.12 -7.03
N LEU A 106 -12.29 7.26 -7.39
CA LEU A 106 -12.45 6.24 -8.43
C LEU A 106 -13.44 5.15 -8.00
N ALA A 107 -13.38 4.66 -6.76
CA ALA A 107 -14.33 3.68 -6.24
C ALA A 107 -15.78 4.20 -6.32
N TRP A 108 -16.01 5.44 -5.89
CA TRP A 108 -17.30 6.12 -6.00
C TRP A 108 -17.73 6.29 -7.46
N SER A 109 -16.82 6.80 -8.31
CA SER A 109 -17.07 7.02 -9.74
C SER A 109 -17.40 5.73 -10.50
N ASN A 110 -17.05 4.56 -9.95
CA ASN A 110 -17.27 3.24 -10.53
C ASN A 110 -18.42 2.43 -9.91
N GLY A 111 -19.22 3.00 -9.00
CA GLY A 111 -20.39 2.26 -8.49
C GLY A 111 -20.58 2.34 -6.99
N ARG A 112 -19.53 2.62 -6.23
CA ARG A 112 -19.61 2.49 -4.78
C ARG A 112 -20.53 3.55 -4.19
N SER A 113 -21.54 3.09 -3.45
CA SER A 113 -22.49 3.92 -2.70
C SER A 113 -22.41 3.69 -1.18
N GLN A 114 -21.45 2.88 -0.73
CA GLN A 114 -21.21 2.55 0.68
C GLN A 114 -19.94 3.26 1.20
N PRO A 115 -19.79 3.44 2.53
CA PRO A 115 -18.65 4.15 3.12
C PRO A 115 -17.29 3.59 2.70
N ILE A 116 -16.29 4.45 2.57
CA ILE A 116 -14.88 4.10 2.36
C ILE A 116 -14.10 4.72 3.51
N ASP A 117 -13.37 3.88 4.24
CA ASP A 117 -12.59 4.29 5.39
C ASP A 117 -11.10 4.14 5.11
N ALA A 118 -10.35 5.20 5.36
CA ALA A 118 -8.90 5.22 5.34
C ALA A 118 -8.37 5.34 6.76
N TYR A 119 -7.52 4.41 7.19
CA TYR A 119 -6.86 4.41 8.50
C TYR A 119 -5.38 4.71 8.27
N GLY A 120 -4.81 5.68 8.97
CA GLY A 120 -3.40 5.99 8.88
C GLY A 120 -2.94 6.91 10.01
N PRO A 121 -1.67 7.30 10.06
CA PRO A 121 -1.16 8.23 11.06
C PRO A 121 -1.97 9.52 11.21
N PRO A 122 -1.79 10.26 12.32
CA PRO A 122 -2.32 11.61 12.45
C PRO A 122 -2.01 12.48 11.22
N GLY A 123 -3.07 12.98 10.60
CA GLY A 123 -3.03 13.71 9.32
C GLY A 123 -3.90 13.06 8.25
N THR A 124 -4.18 11.76 8.34
CA THR A 124 -5.08 11.04 7.43
C THR A 124 -6.46 11.69 7.36
N LYS A 125 -7.06 12.07 8.49
CA LYS A 125 -8.37 12.72 8.51
C LYS A 125 -8.37 14.01 7.70
N ASP A 126 -7.41 14.89 7.95
CA ASP A 126 -7.31 16.19 7.30
C ASP A 126 -7.01 16.06 5.80
N MET A 127 -6.20 15.07 5.40
CA MET A 127 -5.99 14.73 3.99
C MET A 127 -7.30 14.35 3.29
N ILE A 128 -8.15 13.54 3.93
CA ILE A 128 -9.44 13.14 3.35
C ILE A 128 -10.42 14.31 3.28
N GLU A 129 -10.46 15.18 4.31
CA GLU A 129 -11.29 16.39 4.26
C GLU A 129 -10.84 17.35 3.15
N ALA A 130 -9.52 17.56 2.99
CA ALA A 130 -8.98 18.33 1.88
C ALA A 130 -9.32 17.71 0.52
N TYR A 131 -9.24 16.37 0.41
CA TYR A 131 -9.61 15.67 -0.82
C TYR A 131 -11.09 15.83 -1.17
N LYS A 132 -12.01 15.83 -0.19
CA LYS A 132 -13.44 16.08 -0.46
C LYS A 132 -13.65 17.44 -1.14
N VAL A 133 -12.91 18.46 -0.70
CA VAL A 133 -12.94 19.79 -1.35
C VAL A 133 -12.39 19.72 -2.76
N TYR A 134 -11.21 19.10 -2.94
CA TYR A 134 -10.59 18.88 -4.25
C TYR A 134 -11.52 18.14 -5.23
N PHE A 135 -12.22 17.11 -4.76
CA PHE A 135 -13.09 16.25 -5.55
C PHE A 135 -14.48 16.86 -5.82
N SER A 136 -14.86 17.92 -5.10
CA SER A 136 -16.21 18.50 -5.15
C SER A 136 -16.69 18.92 -6.55
N PRO A 137 -15.86 19.46 -7.48
CA PRO A 137 -16.34 19.76 -8.83
C PRO A 137 -16.71 18.49 -9.60
N ASN A 138 -15.91 17.42 -9.45
CA ASN A 138 -16.19 16.13 -10.08
C ASN A 138 -17.48 15.53 -9.52
N ALA A 139 -17.60 15.49 -8.19
CA ALA A 139 -18.77 15.00 -7.49
C ALA A 139 -20.04 15.73 -7.95
N THR A 140 -20.02 17.07 -7.95
CA THR A 140 -21.17 17.91 -8.32
C THR A 140 -21.67 17.61 -9.73
N VAL A 141 -20.77 17.53 -10.71
CA VAL A 141 -21.12 17.26 -12.11
C VAL A 141 -21.71 15.86 -12.25
N ARG A 142 -21.06 14.83 -11.68
CA ARG A 142 -21.52 13.44 -11.81
C ARG A 142 -22.82 13.18 -11.04
N MET A 143 -23.01 13.80 -9.89
CA MET A 143 -24.27 13.68 -9.14
C MET A 143 -25.44 14.28 -9.92
N LYS A 144 -25.20 15.39 -10.62
CA LYS A 144 -26.24 16.06 -11.41
C LYS A 144 -26.56 15.36 -12.72
N TYR A 145 -25.57 14.81 -13.42
CA TYR A 145 -25.74 14.34 -14.80
C TYR A 145 -25.54 12.83 -15.02
N ASP A 146 -24.84 12.13 -14.12
CA ASP A 146 -24.49 10.71 -14.29
C ASP A 146 -25.32 9.77 -13.39
N GLY A 147 -26.32 10.30 -12.67
CA GLY A 147 -27.17 9.52 -11.77
C GLY A 147 -26.46 9.02 -10.50
N ARG A 148 -25.32 9.62 -10.13
CA ARG A 148 -24.62 9.31 -8.88
C ARG A 148 -25.34 9.96 -7.71
N ASN A 149 -26.13 9.18 -6.96
CA ASN A 149 -26.97 9.76 -5.89
C ASN A 149 -26.33 9.75 -4.49
N ALA A 150 -25.22 9.03 -4.31
CA ALA A 150 -24.52 9.00 -3.03
C ALA A 150 -23.52 10.15 -2.95
N ASP A 151 -23.60 10.95 -1.88
CA ASP A 151 -22.72 12.09 -1.65
C ASP A 151 -21.34 11.61 -1.14
N PRO A 152 -20.25 11.79 -1.90
CA PRO A 152 -18.92 11.33 -1.49
C PRO A 152 -18.44 11.98 -0.19
N ALA A 153 -18.90 13.19 0.15
CA ALA A 153 -18.54 13.83 1.42
C ALA A 153 -19.05 13.05 2.65
N LYS A 154 -20.11 12.25 2.49
CA LYS A 154 -20.67 11.36 3.51
C LYS A 154 -20.12 9.94 3.46
N LEU A 155 -19.47 9.57 2.35
CA LEU A 155 -18.92 8.23 2.16
C LEU A 155 -17.44 8.15 2.54
N PHE A 156 -16.67 9.21 2.32
CA PHE A 156 -15.23 9.20 2.55
C PHE A 156 -14.92 9.59 4.00
N THR A 157 -14.21 8.73 4.72
CA THR A 157 -13.80 8.99 6.10
C THR A 157 -12.33 8.66 6.28
N GLY A 158 -11.55 9.61 6.80
CA GLY A 158 -10.20 9.37 7.28
C GLY A 158 -10.19 9.20 8.79
N HIS A 159 -9.41 8.24 9.28
CA HIS A 159 -9.23 7.92 10.69
C HIS A 159 -7.75 8.05 11.03
N ASP A 160 -7.44 9.01 11.90
CA ASP A 160 -6.11 9.14 12.49
C ASP A 160 -5.94 8.04 13.54
N VAL A 161 -4.91 7.20 13.38
CA VAL A 161 -4.62 6.07 14.26
C VAL A 161 -3.17 6.09 14.72
N THR A 162 -2.96 5.55 15.92
CA THR A 162 -1.66 5.41 16.58
C THR A 162 -1.41 3.92 16.90
N PRO A 163 -0.22 3.53 17.39
CA PRO A 163 0.05 2.14 17.76
C PRO A 163 -1.03 1.52 18.66
N GLY A 164 -1.37 0.26 18.41
CA GLY A 164 -2.43 -0.47 19.11
C GLY A 164 -3.42 -1.18 18.19
N ALA A 165 -4.64 -1.39 18.67
CA ALA A 165 -5.73 -1.96 17.87
C ALA A 165 -6.31 -0.90 16.93
N ILE A 166 -6.37 -1.21 15.63
CA ILE A 166 -6.76 -0.26 14.59
C ILE A 166 -8.16 -0.54 14.07
N TYR A 167 -8.42 -1.78 13.70
CA TYR A 167 -9.67 -2.17 13.05
C TYR A 167 -9.95 -3.65 13.28
N ALA A 168 -11.22 -4.01 13.33
CA ALA A 168 -11.63 -5.41 13.33
C ALA A 168 -13.00 -5.58 12.65
N ASP A 169 -13.16 -6.68 11.93
CA ASP A 169 -14.44 -7.17 11.44
C ASP A 169 -14.47 -8.71 11.50
N LYS A 170 -15.42 -9.32 10.80
CA LYS A 170 -15.57 -10.79 10.75
C LYS A 170 -14.42 -11.52 10.04
N ASN A 171 -13.62 -10.82 9.23
CA ASN A 171 -12.55 -11.38 8.41
C ASN A 171 -11.18 -11.07 8.98
N VAL A 172 -10.96 -9.88 9.53
CA VAL A 172 -9.64 -9.43 9.96
C VAL A 172 -9.66 -8.77 11.34
N LYS A 173 -8.53 -8.89 12.04
CA LYS A 173 -8.14 -8.00 13.12
C LYS A 173 -6.82 -7.33 12.74
N VAL A 174 -6.80 -6.01 12.83
CA VAL A 174 -5.66 -5.17 12.45
C VAL A 174 -5.09 -4.49 13.68
N THR A 175 -3.80 -4.67 13.89
CA THR A 175 -3.02 -3.98 14.92
C THR A 175 -1.84 -3.28 14.28
N ALA A 176 -1.37 -2.19 14.89
CA ALA A 176 -0.22 -1.44 14.41
C ALA A 176 0.81 -1.23 15.51
N ALA A 177 2.07 -1.09 15.09
CA ALA A 177 3.15 -0.59 15.91
C ALA A 177 3.85 0.55 15.16
N GLU A 178 4.39 1.50 15.89
CA GLU A 178 5.25 2.54 15.30
C GLU A 178 6.60 1.92 14.97
N ASN A 179 7.08 2.17 13.75
CA ASN A 179 8.37 1.72 13.26
C ASN A 179 9.37 2.89 13.27
N THR A 180 10.59 2.68 12.77
CA THR A 180 11.71 3.62 12.92
C THR A 180 12.04 4.44 11.67
N HIS A 181 11.08 4.62 10.76
CA HIS A 181 11.33 5.40 9.55
C HIS A 181 11.57 6.89 9.81
N TYR A 182 10.79 7.49 10.72
CA TYR A 182 11.02 8.88 11.08
C TYR A 182 12.07 8.98 12.20
N PRO A 183 13.13 9.79 12.02
CA PRO A 183 14.15 10.02 13.06
C PRO A 183 13.52 10.53 14.36
N ASP A 184 14.12 10.19 15.51
CA ASP A 184 13.63 10.57 16.83
C ASP A 184 12.14 10.23 17.06
N HIS A 185 11.68 9.10 16.49
CA HIS A 185 10.26 8.73 16.45
C HIS A 185 9.39 9.85 15.88
N GLY A 186 9.86 10.54 14.85
CA GLY A 186 9.13 11.63 14.18
C GLY A 186 8.80 12.84 15.05
N HIS A 187 9.49 13.04 16.17
CA HIS A 187 9.33 14.22 17.02
C HIS A 187 10.08 15.44 16.45
N ASP A 188 9.37 16.53 16.15
CA ASP A 188 9.95 17.78 15.62
C ASP A 188 9.78 19.01 16.55
N GLY A 189 9.67 18.76 17.86
CA GLY A 189 9.57 19.81 18.89
C GLY A 189 8.15 20.33 19.14
N ALA A 190 7.18 19.99 18.30
CA ALA A 190 5.75 20.24 18.58
C ALA A 190 4.80 19.17 18.03
N GLN A 191 5.24 18.37 17.05
CA GLN A 191 4.42 17.33 16.42
C GLN A 191 5.16 15.99 16.45
N HIS A 192 4.37 14.92 16.38
CA HIS A 192 4.86 13.55 16.27
C HIS A 192 4.29 12.97 14.97
N HIS A 193 5.16 12.77 13.98
CA HIS A 193 4.82 12.08 12.75
C HIS A 193 5.07 10.57 12.91
N PHE A 194 4.06 9.76 12.63
CA PHE A 194 4.17 8.31 12.79
C PHE A 194 4.44 7.63 11.46
N SER A 195 5.29 6.62 11.49
CA SER A 195 5.33 5.57 10.48
C SER A 195 4.92 4.26 11.13
N LEU A 196 3.91 3.59 10.57
CA LEU A 196 3.26 2.45 11.17
C LEU A 196 3.52 1.19 10.37
N SER A 197 3.86 0.12 11.08
CA SER A 197 3.73 -1.25 10.58
C SER A 197 2.37 -1.81 10.94
N TYR A 198 1.75 -2.60 10.06
CA TYR A 198 0.45 -3.23 10.30
C TYR A 198 0.54 -4.74 10.34
N ARG A 199 -0.12 -5.36 11.34
CA ARG A 199 -0.36 -6.80 11.43
C ARG A 199 -1.82 -7.09 11.17
N PHE A 200 -2.08 -7.89 10.14
CA PHE A 200 -3.39 -8.43 9.79
C PHE A 200 -3.47 -9.88 10.25
N GLU A 201 -4.33 -10.13 11.23
CA GLU A 201 -4.71 -11.48 11.66
C GLU A 201 -5.99 -11.87 10.90
N THR A 202 -5.92 -12.93 10.10
CA THR A 202 -7.02 -13.48 9.30
C THR A 202 -7.38 -14.89 9.79
N PRO A 203 -8.43 -15.56 9.28
CA PRO A 203 -8.82 -16.89 9.76
C PRO A 203 -7.76 -17.98 9.54
N ASP A 204 -6.86 -17.81 8.56
CA ASP A 204 -5.90 -18.81 8.11
C ASP A 204 -4.45 -18.32 8.00
N LYS A 205 -4.21 -17.00 8.08
CA LYS A 205 -2.86 -16.40 8.00
C LYS A 205 -2.69 -15.17 8.90
N VAL A 206 -1.45 -14.91 9.28
CA VAL A 206 -1.00 -13.61 9.78
C VAL A 206 -0.06 -12.98 8.77
N VAL A 207 -0.41 -11.78 8.28
CA VAL A 207 0.40 -11.00 7.34
C VAL A 207 0.79 -9.68 7.99
N VAL A 208 2.07 -9.33 7.95
CA VAL A 208 2.60 -8.09 8.51
C VAL A 208 3.23 -7.28 7.41
N PHE A 209 2.91 -5.98 7.37
CA PHE A 209 3.48 -5.00 6.46
C PHE A 209 4.37 -4.06 7.26
N SER A 210 5.64 -3.94 6.90
CA SER A 210 6.58 -3.08 7.62
C SER A 210 6.25 -1.60 7.48
N GLY A 211 5.73 -1.17 6.33
CA GLY A 211 5.91 0.21 5.87
C GLY A 211 7.39 0.46 5.56
N ASP A 212 7.79 1.72 5.43
CA ASP A 212 9.21 2.06 5.43
C ASP A 212 9.71 2.04 6.86
N THR A 213 10.95 1.62 7.09
CA THR A 213 11.54 1.50 8.43
C THR A 213 13.03 1.25 8.36
N ALA A 214 13.76 1.71 9.38
CA ALA A 214 15.05 1.13 9.75
C ALA A 214 14.82 -0.14 10.60
N MET A 215 15.89 -0.67 11.20
CA MET A 215 15.73 -1.70 12.26
C MET A 215 14.77 -1.19 13.35
N SER A 216 13.74 -1.97 13.68
CA SER A 216 12.73 -1.63 14.68
C SER A 216 12.40 -2.84 15.54
N ASP A 217 12.57 -2.70 16.85
CA ASP A 217 12.22 -3.74 17.83
C ASP A 217 10.70 -3.89 17.95
N GLU A 218 9.96 -2.80 17.76
CA GLU A 218 8.51 -2.76 17.72
C GLU A 218 7.97 -3.55 16.53
N LEU A 219 8.57 -3.41 15.34
CA LEU A 219 8.24 -4.24 14.18
C LEU A 219 8.57 -5.71 14.45
N VAL A 220 9.72 -6.02 15.04
CA VAL A 220 10.06 -7.42 15.41
C VAL A 220 9.00 -8.00 16.36
N ALA A 221 8.59 -7.25 17.37
CA ALA A 221 7.55 -7.66 18.31
C ALA A 221 6.18 -7.83 17.62
N LEU A 222 5.79 -6.88 16.77
CA LEU A 222 4.56 -6.92 15.99
C LEU A 222 4.55 -8.10 15.01
N ALA A 223 5.70 -8.42 14.40
CA ALA A 223 5.83 -9.47 13.41
C ALA A 223 5.96 -10.88 14.00
N LYS A 224 6.03 -11.01 15.33
CA LYS A 224 6.32 -12.28 15.99
C LYS A 224 5.40 -13.41 15.52
N GLY A 225 6.02 -14.47 15.00
CA GLY A 225 5.36 -15.69 14.52
C GLY A 225 4.43 -15.51 13.32
N ALA A 226 4.51 -14.40 12.59
CA ALA A 226 3.69 -14.18 11.41
C ALA A 226 4.01 -15.18 10.28
N ASP A 227 3.03 -15.49 9.45
CA ASP A 227 3.22 -16.35 8.28
C ASP A 227 4.00 -15.61 7.19
N ILE A 228 3.65 -14.33 6.97
CA ILE A 228 4.25 -13.48 5.94
C ILE A 228 4.64 -12.14 6.56
N LEU A 229 5.89 -11.73 6.33
CA LEU A 229 6.38 -10.37 6.54
C LEU A 229 6.65 -9.73 5.17
N VAL A 230 5.80 -8.78 4.76
CA VAL A 230 6.04 -7.91 3.62
C VAL A 230 6.94 -6.77 4.11
N HIS A 231 8.18 -6.74 3.64
CA HIS A 231 9.21 -5.83 4.16
C HIS A 231 9.80 -4.95 3.06
N GLU A 232 9.97 -3.66 3.35
CA GLU A 232 10.78 -2.77 2.53
C GLU A 232 12.23 -3.25 2.40
N ILE A 233 12.94 -2.85 1.35
CA ILE A 233 14.35 -3.23 1.21
C ILE A 233 15.20 -2.22 0.46
N ILE A 234 16.32 -1.85 1.07
CA ILE A 234 17.36 -1.04 0.44
C ILE A 234 18.63 -1.86 0.17
N HIS A 235 19.17 -1.73 -1.05
CA HIS A 235 20.50 -2.22 -1.37
C HIS A 235 21.49 -1.08 -1.25
N GLU A 236 22.19 -1.00 -0.11
CA GLU A 236 22.98 0.17 0.26
C GLU A 236 24.06 0.54 -0.78
N GLU A 237 24.84 -0.44 -1.25
CA GLU A 237 25.93 -0.20 -2.20
C GLU A 237 25.42 0.36 -3.54
N ARG A 238 24.46 -0.34 -4.18
CA ARG A 238 23.83 0.12 -5.42
C ARG A 238 23.09 1.45 -5.25
N THR A 239 22.45 1.67 -4.10
CA THR A 239 21.84 2.98 -3.79
C THR A 239 22.89 4.07 -3.81
N ARG A 240 24.01 3.89 -3.08
CA ARG A 240 25.09 4.89 -3.04
C ARG A 240 25.61 5.20 -4.43
N GLU A 241 25.88 4.19 -5.24
CA GLU A 241 26.39 4.36 -6.60
C GLU A 241 25.42 5.15 -7.49
N LEU A 242 24.18 4.68 -7.61
CA LEU A 242 23.20 5.26 -8.54
C LEU A 242 22.72 6.64 -8.09
N PHE A 243 22.53 6.86 -6.80
CA PHE A 243 22.06 8.15 -6.30
C PHE A 243 23.18 9.18 -6.34
N THR A 244 24.44 8.80 -6.08
CA THR A 244 25.57 9.73 -6.27
C THR A 244 25.64 10.21 -7.72
N LYS A 245 25.51 9.30 -8.69
CA LYS A 245 25.46 9.66 -10.11
C LYS A 245 24.28 10.58 -10.41
N LYS A 246 23.06 10.20 -9.99
CA LYS A 246 21.83 11.00 -10.20
C LYS A 246 21.95 12.40 -9.59
N PHE A 247 22.50 12.52 -8.38
CA PHE A 247 22.68 13.81 -7.71
C PHE A 247 23.72 14.68 -8.39
N ALA A 248 24.81 14.10 -8.91
CA ALA A 248 25.77 14.83 -9.71
C ALA A 248 25.15 15.37 -11.01
N GLU A 249 24.32 14.56 -11.70
CA GLU A 249 23.56 14.99 -12.89
C GLU A 249 22.56 16.12 -12.58
N GLN A 250 22.05 16.18 -11.34
CA GLN A 250 21.21 17.26 -10.84
C GLN A 250 22.01 18.50 -10.37
N GLY A 251 23.33 18.48 -10.46
CA GLY A 251 24.20 19.58 -10.06
C GLY A 251 24.38 19.73 -8.54
N ARG A 252 24.05 18.70 -7.74
CA ARG A 252 24.31 18.72 -6.29
C ARG A 252 25.80 18.56 -5.99
N SER A 253 26.27 19.16 -4.90
CA SER A 253 27.65 18.97 -4.46
C SER A 253 27.85 17.55 -3.89
N PRO A 254 29.08 17.02 -3.91
CA PRO A 254 29.40 15.73 -3.28
C PRO A 254 28.99 15.65 -1.80
N GLU A 255 29.18 16.75 -1.05
CA GLU A 255 28.83 16.84 0.37
C GLU A 255 27.31 16.77 0.57
N GLU A 256 26.53 17.46 -0.27
CA GLU A 256 25.08 17.40 -0.23
C GLU A 256 24.58 15.99 -0.57
N ALA A 257 25.12 15.36 -1.61
CA ALA A 257 24.80 14.00 -2.01
C ALA A 257 25.09 13.01 -0.86
N GLN A 258 26.25 13.13 -0.21
CA GLN A 258 26.63 12.28 0.90
C GLN A 258 25.72 12.47 2.12
N ARG A 259 25.33 13.71 2.44
CA ARG A 259 24.41 14.01 3.53
C ARG A 259 23.03 13.36 3.30
N VAL A 260 22.48 13.51 2.10
CA VAL A 260 21.16 12.93 1.75
C VAL A 260 21.24 11.40 1.74
N LEU A 261 22.28 10.81 1.15
CA LEU A 261 22.48 9.37 1.17
C LEU A 261 22.59 8.80 2.59
N LYS A 262 23.31 9.50 3.47
CA LYS A 262 23.40 9.10 4.88
C LYS A 262 22.03 9.11 5.56
N ALA A 263 21.21 10.12 5.31
CA ALA A 263 19.87 10.21 5.87
C ALA A 263 18.96 9.10 5.36
N VAL A 264 18.91 8.88 4.04
CA VAL A 264 18.10 7.80 3.42
C VAL A 264 18.49 6.43 3.98
N LEU A 265 19.78 6.11 4.01
CA LEU A 265 20.22 4.79 4.49
C LEU A 265 20.03 4.59 6.00
N ALA A 266 19.82 5.65 6.77
CA ALA A 266 19.56 5.56 8.21
C ALA A 266 18.09 5.22 8.53
N ILE A 267 17.18 5.39 7.57
CA ILE A 267 15.73 5.25 7.77
C ILE A 267 15.09 4.13 6.95
N HIS A 268 15.93 3.30 6.30
CA HIS A 268 15.53 2.15 5.50
C HIS A 268 16.30 0.89 5.92
N THR A 269 15.79 -0.29 5.58
CA THR A 269 16.32 -1.57 6.06
C THR A 269 17.12 -2.28 4.98
N SER A 270 18.41 -2.52 5.26
CA SER A 270 19.30 -3.18 4.30
C SER A 270 18.97 -4.66 4.10
N VAL A 271 19.44 -5.22 2.97
CA VAL A 271 19.23 -6.64 2.63
C VAL A 271 19.58 -7.60 3.77
N GLU A 272 20.64 -7.35 4.53
CA GLU A 272 21.03 -8.21 5.65
C GLU A 272 20.18 -7.96 6.91
N GLN A 273 19.80 -6.71 7.14
CA GLN A 273 18.96 -6.30 8.26
C GLN A 273 17.55 -6.88 8.15
N VAL A 274 16.96 -6.93 6.95
CA VAL A 274 15.67 -7.61 6.71
C VAL A 274 15.74 -9.05 7.20
N GLY A 275 16.83 -9.77 6.88
CA GLY A 275 17.03 -11.13 7.34
C GLY A 275 17.10 -11.26 8.87
N LYS A 276 17.76 -10.31 9.54
CA LYS A 276 17.87 -10.28 11.01
C LYS A 276 16.51 -10.02 11.67
N ILE A 277 15.74 -9.06 11.16
CA ILE A 277 14.38 -8.76 11.62
C ILE A 277 13.49 -10.00 11.47
N ALA A 278 13.50 -10.61 10.29
CA ALA A 278 12.68 -11.78 9.99
C ALA A 278 13.02 -12.98 10.90
N ALA A 279 14.31 -13.23 11.13
CA ALA A 279 14.76 -14.29 12.02
C ALA A 279 14.39 -14.00 13.49
N ALA A 280 14.57 -12.77 13.96
CA ALA A 280 14.20 -12.37 15.31
C ALA A 280 12.69 -12.45 15.57
N ALA A 281 11.88 -12.08 14.57
CA ALA A 281 10.42 -12.23 14.62
C ALA A 281 9.97 -13.70 14.48
N GLY A 282 10.82 -14.59 13.96
CA GLY A 282 10.47 -15.98 13.73
C GLY A 282 9.36 -16.15 12.69
N VAL A 283 9.36 -15.32 11.64
CA VAL A 283 8.38 -15.42 10.55
C VAL A 283 8.67 -16.59 9.62
N LYS A 284 7.66 -17.08 8.90
CA LYS A 284 7.83 -18.21 7.97
C LYS A 284 8.36 -17.77 6.59
N THR A 285 7.81 -16.67 6.08
CA THR A 285 8.12 -16.12 4.76
C THR A 285 8.38 -14.62 4.84
N VAL A 286 9.41 -14.16 4.15
CA VAL A 286 9.63 -12.74 3.86
C VAL A 286 9.28 -12.49 2.40
N VAL A 287 8.46 -11.47 2.15
CA VAL A 287 8.14 -10.95 0.82
C VAL A 287 8.78 -9.57 0.71
N LEU A 288 9.74 -9.44 -0.19
CA LEU A 288 10.44 -8.17 -0.39
C LEU A 288 9.57 -7.22 -1.20
N ASN A 289 9.46 -5.99 -0.71
CA ASN A 289 8.68 -4.90 -1.27
C ASN A 289 9.50 -3.61 -1.20
N HIS A 290 8.98 -2.50 -1.76
CA HIS A 290 9.61 -1.17 -1.69
C HIS A 290 11.12 -1.22 -1.99
N PHE A 291 11.45 -1.56 -3.23
CA PHE A 291 12.84 -1.73 -3.65
C PHE A 291 13.52 -0.38 -3.83
N VAL A 292 14.61 -0.15 -3.09
CA VAL A 292 15.50 1.01 -3.25
C VAL A 292 16.94 0.55 -3.56
N PRO A 293 17.48 0.79 -4.76
CA PRO A 293 16.82 1.37 -5.93
C PRO A 293 15.91 0.35 -6.64
N GLY A 294 14.74 0.77 -7.09
CA GLY A 294 13.76 -0.11 -7.77
C GLY A 294 13.88 -0.17 -9.30
N PHE A 295 14.83 0.57 -9.89
CA PHE A 295 14.91 0.83 -11.34
C PHE A 295 16.20 0.33 -12.00
N ASP A 296 17.11 -0.29 -11.26
CA ASP A 296 18.35 -0.80 -11.82
C ASP A 296 18.12 -2.17 -12.49
N PRO A 297 18.21 -2.27 -13.84
CA PRO A 297 17.98 -3.52 -14.54
C PRO A 297 19.10 -4.55 -14.31
N THR A 298 20.23 -4.14 -13.72
CA THR A 298 21.34 -5.05 -13.42
C THR A 298 21.14 -5.81 -12.11
N MET A 299 20.20 -5.37 -11.26
CA MET A 299 19.89 -6.04 -10.01
C MET A 299 18.97 -7.25 -10.25
N THR A 300 19.48 -8.45 -9.96
CA THR A 300 18.70 -9.69 -10.06
C THR A 300 17.96 -10.01 -8.76
N ASP A 301 16.97 -10.90 -8.85
CA ASP A 301 16.23 -11.40 -7.68
C ASP A 301 17.16 -12.08 -6.67
N GLU A 302 18.18 -12.80 -7.15
CA GLU A 302 19.19 -13.45 -6.31
C GLU A 302 20.00 -12.44 -5.51
N MET A 303 20.39 -11.31 -6.10
CA MET A 303 21.13 -10.25 -5.39
C MET A 303 20.35 -9.71 -4.20
N TRP A 304 19.02 -9.56 -4.34
CA TRP A 304 18.15 -9.16 -3.23
C TRP A 304 18.00 -10.28 -2.20
N ALA A 305 17.68 -11.49 -2.66
CA ALA A 305 17.34 -12.60 -1.78
C ALA A 305 18.55 -13.13 -0.99
N ASP A 306 19.74 -13.15 -1.58
CA ASP A 306 20.93 -13.72 -0.95
C ASP A 306 21.41 -12.90 0.25
N GLY A 307 21.27 -11.57 0.21
CA GLY A 307 21.54 -10.72 1.37
C GLY A 307 20.65 -11.05 2.56
N VAL A 308 19.36 -11.30 2.31
CA VAL A 308 18.36 -11.68 3.33
C VAL A 308 18.66 -13.07 3.89
N ARG A 309 18.95 -14.04 3.01
CA ARG A 309 19.22 -15.45 3.36
C ARG A 309 20.45 -15.64 4.25
N LYS A 310 21.39 -14.69 4.29
CA LYS A 310 22.53 -14.75 5.23
C LYS A 310 22.09 -14.82 6.69
N ASN A 311 20.95 -14.21 7.02
CA ASN A 311 20.45 -14.14 8.40
C ASN A 311 19.09 -14.81 8.59
N PHE A 312 18.41 -15.20 7.51
CA PHE A 312 17.06 -15.77 7.57
C PHE A 312 16.98 -17.13 6.85
N PRO A 313 16.69 -18.23 7.57
CA PRO A 313 16.59 -19.56 6.97
C PRO A 313 15.22 -19.87 6.34
N GLY A 314 14.22 -18.99 6.51
CA GLY A 314 12.88 -19.18 5.97
C GLY A 314 12.76 -18.85 4.48
N LYS A 315 11.53 -18.85 3.97
CA LYS A 315 11.27 -18.59 2.54
C LYS A 315 11.44 -17.10 2.24
N VAL A 316 12.22 -16.76 1.23
CA VAL A 316 12.35 -15.38 0.71
C VAL A 316 11.72 -15.30 -0.68
N ILE A 317 10.79 -14.37 -0.86
CA ILE A 317 10.11 -14.07 -2.12
C ILE A 317 10.49 -12.64 -2.54
N VAL A 318 11.04 -12.49 -3.73
CA VAL A 318 11.34 -11.17 -4.31
C VAL A 318 10.08 -10.64 -4.99
N GLY A 319 9.45 -9.62 -4.40
CA GLY A 319 8.18 -9.08 -4.88
C GLY A 319 8.28 -8.45 -6.27
N ARG A 320 7.19 -8.60 -7.03
CA ARG A 320 6.95 -7.92 -8.30
C ARG A 320 5.54 -7.36 -8.31
N ASP A 321 5.33 -6.28 -9.03
CA ASP A 321 3.99 -5.76 -9.27
C ASP A 321 3.08 -6.86 -9.83
N LEU A 322 1.85 -6.92 -9.32
CA LEU A 322 0.81 -7.90 -9.61
C LEU A 322 1.16 -9.34 -9.22
N MET A 323 2.25 -9.56 -8.46
CA MET A 323 2.55 -10.87 -7.91
C MET A 323 1.54 -11.23 -6.82
N GLU A 324 0.91 -12.39 -6.97
CA GLU A 324 0.13 -13.02 -5.92
C GLU A 324 1.05 -13.92 -5.07
N VAL A 325 0.88 -13.84 -3.76
CA VAL A 325 1.65 -14.61 -2.77
C VAL A 325 0.71 -15.58 -2.04
N ASP A 326 1.02 -16.87 -2.19
CA ASP A 326 0.34 -17.99 -1.54
C ASP A 326 0.81 -18.26 -0.10
#